data_AF-A0A4Y9MAP1-F1
#
_entry.id   AF-A0A4Y9MAP1-F1
#
_cell.length_a   1.000
_cell.length_b   1.000
_cell.length_c   1.000
_cell.angle_alpha   90.00
_cell.angle_beta   90.00
_cell.angle_gamma   90.00
#
_symmetry.space_group_name_H-M   'P 1'
#
loop_
_entity.id
_entity.type
_entity.pdbx_description
1 polymer ?
#
loop_
_entity_poly.entity_id
_entity_poly.type
_entity_poly.pdbx_seq_one_letter_code
_entity_poly.pdbx_strand_id
1 'polypeptide(L)'
;MGLAASMGHFLLTVGTPGKRYSLPRTRIMMHQPSAGVGGTQWDITIQADMLRKLKRELNELQSHHSGQPAEQIERDSDRDRWFTPEQALEGPGPGARPARCPCSSGAVLGDR
;
A
#
# COMPACT_ATOMS: atom_id res chain seq x y z
N MET A 1 0.47 9.28 15.06
CA MET A 1 -0.28 8.30 14.22
C MET A 1 -0.19 6.93 14.87
N GLY A 2 -1.31 6.22 15.01
CA GLY A 2 -1.35 4.85 15.54
C GLY A 2 -1.58 3.78 14.47
N LEU A 3 -2.27 4.14 13.38
CA LEU A 3 -2.67 3.22 12.31
C LEU A 3 -2.66 3.94 10.95
N ALA A 4 -2.16 3.26 9.92
CA ALA A 4 -2.35 3.60 8.51
C ALA A 4 -2.79 2.35 7.76
N ALA A 5 -4.10 2.20 7.55
CA ALA A 5 -4.71 0.98 7.02
C ALA A 5 -5.52 1.27 5.76
N SER A 6 -5.59 0.31 4.83
CA SER A 6 -6.34 0.44 3.58
C SER A 6 -5.95 1.72 2.83
N MET A 7 -6.91 2.60 2.50
CA MET A 7 -6.63 3.88 1.84
C MET A 7 -5.68 4.78 2.64
N GLY A 8 -5.61 4.65 3.98
CA GLY A 8 -4.61 5.34 4.79
C GLY A 8 -3.18 4.88 4.48
N HIS A 9 -2.97 3.57 4.27
CA HIS A 9 -1.68 3.05 3.79
C HIS A 9 -1.39 3.48 2.35
N PHE A 10 -2.40 3.49 1.48
CA PHE A 10 -2.26 3.96 0.11
C PHE A 10 -1.78 5.42 0.07
N LEU A 11 -2.45 6.32 0.80
CA LEU A 11 -2.09 7.74 0.89
C LEU A 11 -0.69 7.95 1.48
N LEU A 12 -0.30 7.16 2.49
CA LEU A 12 1.06 7.16 3.02
C LEU A 12 2.08 6.80 1.93
N THR A 13 1.76 5.80 1.10
CA THR A 13 2.63 5.31 0.02
C THR A 13 2.80 6.33 -1.11
N VAL A 14 1.72 6.96 -1.56
CA VAL A 14 1.72 7.89 -2.72
C VAL A 14 2.16 9.31 -2.41
N GLY A 15 2.47 9.62 -1.13
CA GLY A 15 3.05 10.90 -0.74
C GLY A 15 4.39 11.19 -1.43
N THR A 16 4.80 12.47 -1.43
CA THR A 16 6.06 12.90 -2.06
C THR A 16 7.25 12.07 -1.55
N PRO A 17 8.11 11.53 -2.45
CA PRO A 17 9.32 10.81 -2.05
C PRO A 17 10.18 11.63 -1.08
N GLY A 18 10.69 10.99 -0.04
CA GLY A 18 11.44 11.66 1.03
C GLY A 18 10.59 12.42 2.06
N LYS A 19 9.26 12.49 1.89
CA LYS A 19 8.33 13.17 2.81
C LYS A 19 7.23 12.26 3.36
N ARG A 20 7.47 10.95 3.41
CA ARG A 20 6.53 9.94 3.92
C ARG A 20 6.98 9.51 5.32
N TYR A 21 6.21 9.83 6.34
CA TYR A 21 6.62 9.62 7.74
C TYR A 21 5.62 8.74 8.49
N SER A 22 6.15 7.94 9.42
CA SER A 22 5.37 7.12 10.34
C SER A 22 6.06 7.09 11.69
N LEU A 23 5.30 7.07 12.79
CA LEU A 23 5.88 6.87 14.12
C LEU A 23 6.30 5.40 14.30
N PRO A 24 7.32 5.10 15.14
CA PRO A 24 7.86 3.74 15.31
C PRO A 24 6.87 2.66 15.77
N ARG A 25 5.73 3.06 16.36
CA ARG A 25 4.68 2.14 16.84
C ARG A 25 3.42 2.13 15.99
N THR A 26 3.43 2.80 14.84
CA THR A 26 2.30 2.81 13.91
C THR A 26 2.09 1.40 13.33
N ARG A 27 0.85 0.94 13.25
CA ARG A 27 0.50 -0.25 12.48
C ARG A 27 0.15 0.16 11.05
N ILE A 28 0.72 -0.53 10.07
CA ILE A 28 0.43 -0.29 8.66
C ILE A 28 -0.23 -1.54 8.09
N MET A 29 -1.30 -1.37 7.33
CA MET A 29 -2.04 -2.50 6.76
C MET A 29 -2.43 -2.22 5.30
N MET A 30 -2.12 -3.18 4.43
CA MET A 30 -2.61 -3.19 3.05
C MET A 30 -3.58 -4.34 2.85
N HIS A 31 -4.58 -4.10 2.02
CA HIS A 31 -5.52 -5.10 1.53
C HIS A 31 -6.11 -4.63 0.20
N GLN A 32 -6.71 -5.55 -0.53
CA GLN A 32 -7.44 -5.25 -1.74
C GLN A 32 -8.67 -4.38 -1.44
N PRO A 33 -9.15 -3.58 -2.41
CA PRO A 33 -10.43 -2.92 -2.26
C PRO A 33 -11.55 -3.95 -2.06
N SER A 34 -12.50 -3.63 -1.18
CA SER A 34 -13.66 -4.46 -0.90
C SER A 34 -14.95 -3.74 -1.29
N ALA A 35 -15.94 -4.49 -1.73
CA ALA A 35 -17.28 -3.99 -1.99
C ALA A 35 -18.31 -5.07 -1.70
N GLY A 36 -19.48 -4.65 -1.23
CA GLY A 36 -20.70 -5.46 -1.31
C GLY A 36 -21.35 -5.22 -2.66
N VAL A 37 -21.66 -6.29 -3.39
CA VAL A 37 -22.29 -6.22 -4.72
C VAL A 37 -23.61 -6.97 -4.68
N GLY A 38 -24.66 -6.39 -5.26
CA GLY A 38 -25.99 -7.00 -5.35
C GLY A 38 -26.86 -6.30 -6.39
N GLY A 39 -27.95 -6.94 -6.79
CA GLY A 39 -28.87 -6.45 -7.82
C GLY A 39 -29.09 -7.46 -8.93
N THR A 40 -29.46 -6.98 -10.11
CA THR A 40 -29.59 -7.82 -11.30
C THR A 40 -28.23 -8.34 -11.76
N GLN A 41 -28.21 -9.31 -12.68
CA GLN A 41 -26.97 -9.80 -13.28
C GLN A 41 -26.13 -8.66 -13.90
N TRP A 42 -26.78 -7.67 -14.51
CA TRP A 42 -26.10 -6.52 -15.09
C TRP A 42 -25.47 -5.63 -14.03
N ASP A 43 -26.18 -5.36 -12.93
CA ASP A 43 -25.65 -4.57 -11.81
C ASP A 43 -24.42 -5.23 -11.21
N ILE A 44 -24.50 -6.54 -10.96
CA ILE A 44 -23.37 -7.33 -10.43
C ILE A 44 -22.17 -7.26 -11.37
N THR A 45 -22.40 -7.44 -12.68
CA THR A 45 -21.34 -7.42 -13.68
C THR A 45 -20.65 -6.06 -13.73
N ILE A 46 -21.41 -4.97 -13.80
CA ILE A 46 -20.87 -3.61 -13.87
C ILE A 46 -20.03 -3.29 -12.63
N GLN A 47 -20.53 -3.62 -11.44
CA GLN A 47 -19.83 -3.34 -10.18
C GLN A 47 -18.56 -4.18 -10.03
N ALA A 48 -18.61 -5.47 -10.37
CA ALA A 48 -17.43 -6.34 -10.35
C ALA A 48 -16.34 -5.82 -11.30
N ASP A 49 -16.73 -5.35 -12.49
CA ASP A 49 -15.80 -4.83 -13.48
C ASP A 49 -15.17 -3.49 -13.06
N MET A 50 -15.94 -2.63 -12.39
CA MET A 50 -15.43 -1.41 -11.76
C MET A 50 -14.43 -1.75 -10.65
N LEU A 51 -14.76 -2.70 -9.76
CA LEU A 51 -13.89 -3.08 -8.65
C LEU A 51 -12.56 -3.67 -9.15
N ARG A 52 -12.62 -4.47 -10.22
CA ARG A 52 -11.43 -5.02 -10.90
C ARG A 52 -10.54 -3.92 -11.47
N LYS A 53 -11.13 -2.91 -12.12
CA LYS A 53 -10.38 -1.73 -12.64
C LYS A 53 -9.75 -0.93 -11.50
N LEU A 54 -10.50 -0.68 -10.43
CA LEU A 54 -10.01 0.02 -9.24
C LEU A 54 -8.84 -0.73 -8.58
N LYS A 55 -8.95 -2.05 -8.38
CA LYS A 55 -7.87 -2.88 -7.83
C LYS A 55 -6.59 -2.73 -8.67
N ARG A 56 -6.72 -2.81 -9.99
CA ARG A 56 -5.58 -2.66 -10.92
C ARG A 56 -4.94 -1.27 -10.81
N GLU A 57 -5.74 -0.21 -10.85
CA GLU A 57 -5.26 1.17 -10.77
C GLU A 57 -4.51 1.44 -9.45
N LEU A 58 -5.07 1.01 -8.32
CA LEU A 58 -4.42 1.17 -7.01
C LEU A 58 -3.10 0.39 -6.94
N ASN A 59 -3.05 -0.83 -7.47
CA ASN A 59 -1.82 -1.63 -7.51
C ASN A 59 -0.74 -1.00 -8.40
N GLU A 60 -1.12 -0.45 -9.55
CA GLU A 60 -0.19 0.25 -10.46
C GLU A 60 0.37 1.53 -9.81
N LEU A 61 -0.46 2.32 -9.15
CA LEU A 61 -0.02 3.51 -8.42
C LEU A 61 0.88 3.15 -7.23
N GLN A 62 0.51 2.15 -6.43
CA GLN A 62 1.37 1.68 -5.34
C GLN A 62 2.71 1.14 -5.87
N SER A 63 2.70 0.39 -6.97
CA SER A 63 3.91 -0.09 -7.63
C SER A 63 4.81 1.08 -8.05
N HIS A 64 4.25 2.10 -8.70
CA HIS A 64 4.97 3.30 -9.10
C HIS A 64 5.63 4.03 -7.92
N HIS A 65 4.88 4.27 -6.84
CA HIS A 65 5.37 5.05 -5.69
C HIS A 65 6.24 4.26 -4.70
N SER A 66 6.09 2.94 -4.64
CA SER A 66 6.91 2.06 -3.78
C SER A 66 8.17 1.54 -4.48
N GLY A 67 8.15 1.45 -5.81
CA GLY A 67 9.19 0.81 -6.61
C GLY A 67 9.12 -0.73 -6.61
N GLN A 68 8.09 -1.33 -6.00
CA GLN A 68 7.85 -2.78 -6.03
C GLN A 68 7.11 -3.17 -7.32
N PRO A 69 7.30 -4.39 -7.85
CA PRO A 69 6.50 -4.89 -8.97
C PRO A 69 5.00 -4.94 -8.64
N ALA A 70 4.14 -4.60 -9.60
CA ALA A 70 2.68 -4.64 -9.41
C ALA A 70 2.17 -6.04 -9.01
N GLU A 71 2.77 -7.10 -9.54
CA GLU A 71 2.47 -8.50 -9.19
C GLU A 71 2.73 -8.80 -7.70
N GLN A 72 3.74 -8.16 -7.11
CA GLN A 72 4.06 -8.29 -5.69
C GLN A 72 3.05 -7.52 -4.85
N ILE A 73 2.70 -6.29 -5.23
CA ILE A 73 1.64 -5.52 -4.57
C ILE A 73 0.30 -6.27 -4.61
N GLU A 74 -0.05 -6.88 -5.74
CA GLU A 74 -1.27 -7.67 -5.89
C GLU A 74 -1.29 -8.88 -4.95
N ARG A 75 -0.21 -9.67 -4.94
CA ARG A 75 -0.08 -10.81 -4.02
C ARG A 75 -0.15 -10.39 -2.56
N ASP A 76 0.45 -9.25 -2.23
CA ASP A 76 0.58 -8.78 -0.86
C ASP A 76 -0.70 -8.12 -0.33
N SER A 77 -1.57 -7.65 -1.22
CA SER A 77 -2.86 -7.05 -0.90
C SER A 77 -4.02 -8.03 -0.94
N ASP A 78 -3.84 -9.25 -1.47
CA ASP A 78 -4.95 -10.20 -1.64
C ASP A 78 -5.68 -10.53 -0.32
N ARG A 79 -4.95 -10.45 0.80
CA ARG A 79 -5.49 -10.49 2.16
C ARG A 79 -4.91 -9.36 3.00
N ASP A 80 -5.53 -9.14 4.15
CA ASP A 80 -5.02 -8.22 5.16
C ASP A 80 -3.58 -8.58 5.50
N ARG A 81 -2.67 -7.67 5.12
CA ARG A 81 -1.25 -7.81 5.42
C ARG A 81 -0.80 -6.65 6.27
N TRP A 82 -0.23 -7.00 7.41
CA TRP A 82 0.17 -6.08 8.46
C TRP A 82 1.69 -5.89 8.47
N PHE A 83 2.12 -4.66 8.72
CA PHE A 83 3.52 -4.26 8.75
C PHE A 83 3.83 -3.40 9.96
N THR A 84 5.07 -3.53 10.44
CA THR A 84 5.72 -2.46 11.21
C THR A 84 6.18 -1.33 10.28
N PRO A 85 6.48 -0.13 10.82
CA PRO A 85 7.04 0.96 10.02
C PRO A 85 8.34 0.58 9.30
N GLU A 86 9.19 -0.24 9.92
CA GLU A 86 10.45 -0.72 9.36
C GLU A 86 10.20 -1.66 8.17
N GLN A 87 9.27 -2.61 8.31
CA GLN A 87 8.87 -3.49 7.21
C GLN A 87 8.24 -2.71 6.04
N ALA A 88 7.50 -1.64 6.33
CA ALA A 88 6.94 -0.77 5.30
C ALA A 88 8.01 0.06 4.55
N LEU A 89 9.14 0.36 5.19
CA LEU A 89 10.28 1.06 4.57
C LEU A 89 11.09 0.14 3.65
N GLU A 90 11.37 -1.09 4.12
CA GLU A 90 12.07 -2.12 3.35
C GLU A 90 11.24 -2.61 2.15
N GLY A 91 9.91 -2.56 2.29
CA GLY A 91 8.95 -3.03 1.31
C GLY A 91 8.45 -4.44 1.63
N PRO A 92 7.22 -4.80 1.21
CA PRO A 92 6.62 -6.07 1.59
C PRO A 92 7.20 -7.20 0.72
N GLY A 93 8.07 -8.08 1.24
CA GLY A 93 8.52 -9.31 0.54
C GLY A 93 9.98 -9.71 0.77
N PRO A 94 10.37 -11.00 0.57
CA PRO A 94 11.76 -11.43 0.65
C PRO A 94 12.58 -10.82 -0.51
N GLY A 95 13.60 -10.03 -0.17
CA GLY A 95 14.41 -9.31 -1.18
C GLY A 95 13.82 -7.97 -1.64
N ALA A 96 12.83 -7.44 -0.91
CA ALA A 96 12.30 -6.11 -1.16
C ALA A 96 13.44 -5.09 -1.13
N ARG A 97 13.57 -4.34 -2.24
CA ARG A 97 14.47 -3.19 -2.26
C ARG A 97 13.80 -2.12 -1.42
N PRO A 98 14.52 -1.49 -0.46
CA PRO A 98 13.96 -0.39 0.29
C PRO A 98 13.41 0.61 -0.72
N ALA A 99 12.20 1.12 -0.47
CA ALA A 99 11.63 2.18 -1.28
C ALA A 99 12.65 3.31 -1.23
N ARG A 100 13.47 3.47 -2.28
CA ARG A 100 14.76 4.18 -2.22
C ARG A 100 14.59 5.49 -1.48
N CYS A 101 15.02 5.51 -0.22
CA CYS A 101 15.04 6.68 0.62
C CYS A 101 16.48 6.77 1.11
N PRO A 102 17.28 7.70 0.57
CA PRO A 102 18.68 7.82 0.92
C PRO A 102 18.78 8.52 2.28
N CYS A 103 18.56 7.78 3.37
CA CYS A 103 18.81 8.30 4.72
C CYS A 103 19.44 7.19 5.56
N SER A 104 20.76 7.30 5.73
CA SER A 104 21.55 6.60 6.72
C SER A 104 21.07 6.93 8.13
N SER A 105 20.97 5.91 8.97
CA SER A 105 20.94 5.98 10.45
C SER A 105 19.86 6.88 11.07
N GLY A 106 18.66 6.35 11.19
CA GLY A 106 17.63 6.88 12.08
C GLY A 106 16.25 6.61 11.52
N ALA A 107 15.38 5.94 12.28
CA ALA A 107 13.95 5.89 11.99
C ALA A 107 13.34 7.29 12.21
N VAL A 108 13.72 8.19 11.32
CA VAL A 108 13.28 9.56 11.13
C VAL A 108 13.49 9.73 9.63
N LEU A 109 12.45 9.73 8.80
CA LEU A 109 12.65 10.53 7.60
C LEU A 109 12.84 11.95 8.19
N GLY A 110 14.01 12.56 7.97
CA GLY A 110 14.41 13.94 8.28
C GLY A 110 14.05 14.54 9.65
N ASP A 111 14.95 14.40 10.64
CA ASP A 111 15.81 15.52 11.07
C ASP A 111 16.98 15.00 11.91
N ARG A 112 18.12 14.79 11.21
CA ARG A 112 19.51 15.03 11.59
C ARG A 112 20.45 14.37 10.59
#